data_AF-A0A4U5Q365-F1
#
_entry.id   AF-A0A4U5Q365-F1
#
_cell.length_a   1.000
_cell.length_b   1.000
_cell.length_c   1.000
_cell.angle_alpha   90.00
_cell.angle_beta   90.00
_cell.angle_gamma   90.00
#
_symmetry.space_group_name_H-M   'P 1'
#
loop_
_entity.id
_entity.type
_entity.pdbx_description
1 polymer ?
#
loop_
_entity_poly.entity_id
_entity_poly.type
_entity_poly.pdbx_seq_one_letter_code
_entity_poly.pdbx_strand_id
1 'polypeptide(L)'
;MIISHSIVCKIVLNSHSIVGDEGGFAPNIQENKEVLELLKTAIAKAGYTGKPFALKIIMDVAASEFYNNDDNTYDLNFKEENNDGSQKISGDSLKNVYKSFVTDYPIVSIEDPFDQNDWKHHAKMTSEIGEQVQFVGDDLLVTNPKRVEKAIKENTCNAGATKSKLFCPLFHDLSGESNWFCD
;
A
#
# COMPACT_ATOMS: atom_id res chain seq x y z
N MET A 1 -8.93 -7.35 -21.90
CA MET A 1 -9.56 -7.83 -20.65
C MET A 1 -8.46 -8.38 -19.77
N ILE A 2 -7.77 -7.52 -19.02
CA ILE A 2 -6.97 -7.92 -17.85
C ILE A 2 -7.21 -6.82 -16.83
N ILE A 3 -7.71 -7.26 -15.70
CA ILE A 3 -8.33 -6.48 -14.65
C ILE A 3 -7.42 -6.61 -13.42
N SER A 4 -7.09 -5.46 -12.82
CA SER A 4 -6.76 -5.23 -11.40
C SER A 4 -5.83 -6.20 -10.65
N HIS A 5 -4.65 -5.73 -10.23
CA HIS A 5 -3.90 -6.31 -9.09
C HIS A 5 -2.84 -5.33 -8.50
N SER A 6 -3.11 -4.02 -8.40
CA SER A 6 -2.10 -3.12 -7.75
C SER A 6 -2.68 -2.04 -6.84
N ILE A 7 -3.99 -2.02 -6.63
CA ILE A 7 -4.66 -1.30 -5.54
C ILE A 7 -5.92 -2.11 -5.20
N VAL A 8 -5.80 -3.12 -4.34
CA VAL A 8 -7.00 -3.80 -3.82
C VAL A 8 -7.63 -2.90 -2.77
N CYS A 9 -8.56 -2.03 -3.19
CA CYS A 9 -9.41 -1.29 -2.27
C CYS A 9 -10.70 -2.08 -2.03
N LYS A 10 -10.78 -2.73 -0.87
CA LYS A 10 -11.91 -3.58 -0.49
C LYS A 10 -13.14 -2.72 -0.15
N ILE A 11 -13.92 -2.33 -1.16
CA ILE A 11 -15.23 -1.70 -0.97
C ILE A 11 -16.32 -2.67 -1.43
N VAL A 12 -17.19 -3.08 -0.50
CA VAL A 12 -18.40 -3.85 -0.80
C VAL A 12 -19.50 -2.87 -1.20
N LEU A 13 -19.75 -2.68 -2.50
CA LEU A 13 -20.94 -1.98 -3.01
C LEU A 13 -21.62 -2.80 -4.10
N ASN A 14 -22.92 -3.04 -3.94
CA ASN A 14 -23.76 -3.77 -4.89
C ASN A 14 -23.84 -3.07 -6.27
N SER A 15 -22.99 -3.45 -7.22
CA SER A 15 -23.27 -3.27 -8.65
C SER A 15 -22.52 -4.32 -9.49
N HIS A 16 -23.08 -4.61 -10.66
CA HIS A 16 -22.69 -5.66 -11.61
C HIS A 16 -21.27 -5.45 -12.17
N SER A 17 -20.25 -5.78 -11.39
CA SER A 17 -18.85 -5.68 -11.79
C SER A 17 -18.11 -6.98 -11.52
N ILE A 18 -17.12 -7.28 -12.36
CA ILE A 18 -16.27 -8.47 -12.23
C ILE A 18 -15.58 -8.40 -10.85
N VAL A 19 -15.82 -9.42 -10.04
CA VAL A 19 -15.28 -9.56 -8.70
C VAL A 19 -13.92 -10.25 -8.84
N GLY A 20 -12.86 -9.61 -8.35
CA GLY A 20 -11.52 -10.22 -8.31
C GLY A 20 -11.44 -11.33 -7.26
N ASP A 21 -10.31 -12.04 -7.22
CA ASP A 21 -10.10 -13.20 -6.34
C ASP A 21 -10.32 -12.88 -4.84
N GLU A 22 -10.09 -11.62 -4.44
CA GLU A 22 -10.27 -11.15 -3.06
C GLU A 22 -11.65 -10.52 -2.76
N GLY A 23 -12.60 -10.64 -3.68
CA GLY A 23 -13.94 -10.08 -3.48
C GLY A 23 -14.05 -8.59 -3.78
N GLY A 24 -12.99 -7.96 -4.29
CA GLY A 24 -12.96 -6.55 -4.69
C GLY A 24 -13.57 -6.30 -6.06
N PHE A 25 -14.11 -5.09 -6.26
CA PHE A 25 -14.52 -4.64 -7.60
C PHE A 25 -13.33 -4.09 -8.36
N ALA A 26 -13.31 -4.38 -9.65
CA ALA A 26 -12.18 -4.05 -10.48
C ALA A 26 -12.60 -3.34 -11.79
N PRO A 27 -13.03 -2.07 -11.68
CA PRO A 27 -13.42 -1.26 -12.83
C PRO A 27 -12.20 -0.94 -13.73
N ASN A 28 -12.46 -0.63 -15.00
CA ASN A 28 -11.42 -0.16 -15.91
C ASN A 28 -11.06 1.29 -15.56
N ILE A 29 -10.04 1.46 -14.72
CA ILE A 29 -9.53 2.75 -14.27
C ILE A 29 -8.20 3.01 -14.96
N GLN A 30 -8.04 4.23 -15.46
CA GLN A 30 -6.81 4.65 -16.15
C GLN A 30 -5.82 5.32 -15.19
N GLU A 31 -6.31 5.92 -14.09
CA GLU A 31 -5.52 6.73 -13.17
C GLU A 31 -5.76 6.32 -11.72
N ASN A 32 -4.69 6.10 -10.95
CA ASN A 32 -4.80 5.69 -9.54
C ASN A 32 -5.65 6.66 -8.69
N LYS A 33 -5.60 7.96 -9.01
CA LYS A 33 -6.37 9.00 -8.32
C LYS A 33 -7.89 8.87 -8.54
N GLU A 34 -8.31 8.34 -9.69
CA GLU A 34 -9.72 8.12 -10.01
C GLU A 34 -10.35 7.12 -9.04
N VAL A 35 -9.59 6.07 -8.65
CA VAL A 35 -10.01 5.13 -7.61
C VAL A 35 -10.33 5.88 -6.33
N LEU A 36 -9.39 6.69 -5.83
CA LEU A 36 -9.52 7.38 -4.54
C LEU A 36 -10.71 8.37 -4.51
N GLU A 37 -10.95 9.08 -5.61
CA GLU A 37 -12.15 9.94 -5.75
C GLU A 37 -13.46 9.14 -5.75
N LEU A 38 -13.46 7.96 -6.38
CA LEU A 38 -14.61 7.06 -6.34
C LEU A 38 -14.89 6.58 -4.92
N LEU A 39 -13.86 6.17 -4.17
CA LEU A 39 -14.02 5.75 -2.77
C LEU A 39 -14.52 6.91 -1.89
N LYS A 40 -13.93 8.10 -2.04
CA LYS A 40 -14.35 9.31 -1.33
C LYS A 40 -15.82 9.63 -1.58
N THR A 41 -16.25 9.55 -2.84
CA THR A 41 -17.65 9.74 -3.24
C THR A 41 -18.55 8.65 -2.64
N ALA A 42 -18.10 7.39 -2.65
CA ALA A 42 -18.84 6.28 -2.05
C ALA A 42 -19.04 6.44 -0.54
N ILE A 43 -17.98 6.79 0.20
CA ILE A 43 -18.02 7.07 1.65
C ILE A 43 -19.00 8.20 1.95
N ALA A 44 -19.00 9.25 1.12
CA ALA A 44 -19.92 10.36 1.24
C ALA A 44 -21.38 9.94 0.99
N LYS A 45 -21.64 9.17 -0.07
CA LYS A 45 -22.98 8.64 -0.38
C LYS A 45 -23.50 7.70 0.70
N ALA A 46 -22.62 6.93 1.34
CA ALA A 46 -22.96 6.07 2.47
C ALA A 46 -23.21 6.86 3.77
N GLY A 47 -22.96 8.17 3.78
CA GLY A 47 -23.24 9.04 4.93
C GLY A 47 -22.24 8.87 6.07
N TYR A 48 -21.01 8.41 5.79
CA TYR A 48 -19.96 8.22 6.79
C TYR A 48 -18.96 9.38 6.85
N THR A 49 -19.09 10.41 6.02
CA THR A 49 -18.21 11.60 6.04
C THR A 49 -18.21 12.27 7.40
N GLY A 50 -17.02 12.49 7.97
CA GLY A 50 -16.83 13.24 9.22
C GLY A 50 -17.35 12.57 10.49
N LYS A 51 -17.77 11.30 10.42
CA LYS A 51 -18.21 10.55 11.61
C LYS A 51 -17.01 10.02 12.41
N PRO A 52 -17.15 9.80 13.73
CA PRO A 52 -16.10 9.19 14.56
C PRO A 52 -15.66 7.81 14.05
N PHE A 53 -16.59 7.09 13.43
CA PHE A 53 -16.37 5.79 12.77
C PHE A 53 -16.39 5.94 11.23
N ALA A 54 -15.89 7.06 10.71
CA ALA A 54 -15.80 7.26 9.27
C ALA A 54 -14.95 6.15 8.64
N LEU A 55 -15.43 5.63 7.51
CA LEU A 55 -14.66 4.69 6.70
C LEU A 55 -13.32 5.32 6.31
N LYS A 56 -12.25 4.55 6.52
CA LYS A 56 -10.87 4.91 6.15
C LYS A 56 -10.42 4.08 4.97
N ILE A 57 -9.39 4.55 4.28
CA ILE A 57 -8.81 3.86 3.12
C ILE A 57 -7.52 3.19 3.58
N ILE A 58 -7.37 1.92 3.21
CA ILE A 58 -6.12 1.17 3.26
C ILE A 58 -5.79 0.74 1.83
N MET A 59 -4.51 0.70 1.49
CA MET A 59 -4.06 0.32 0.15
C MET A 59 -2.91 -0.67 0.23
N ASP A 60 -2.96 -1.68 -0.63
CA ASP A 60 -1.83 -2.52 -0.98
C ASP A 60 -1.38 -2.14 -2.38
N VAL A 61 -0.13 -1.67 -2.47
CA VAL A 61 0.45 -1.14 -3.70
C VAL A 61 1.24 -2.22 -4.46
N ALA A 62 1.80 -3.21 -3.76
CA ALA A 62 2.66 -4.24 -4.32
C ALA A 62 3.73 -3.67 -5.27
N ALA A 63 4.49 -2.66 -4.82
CA ALA A 63 5.37 -1.87 -5.70
C ALA A 63 6.49 -2.66 -6.40
N SER A 64 6.85 -3.83 -5.87
CA SER A 64 7.78 -4.77 -6.51
C SER A 64 7.30 -5.21 -7.91
N GLU A 65 5.99 -5.26 -8.16
CA GLU A 65 5.41 -5.71 -9.43
C GLU A 65 5.64 -4.74 -10.60
N PHE A 66 5.91 -3.47 -10.29
CA PHE A 66 6.15 -2.42 -11.29
C PHE A 66 7.49 -1.71 -11.10
N TYR A 67 8.39 -2.31 -10.32
CA TYR A 67 9.76 -1.84 -10.17
C TYR A 67 10.66 -2.38 -11.29
N ASN A 68 11.47 -1.50 -11.86
CA ASN A 68 12.44 -1.82 -12.89
C ASN A 68 13.86 -1.81 -12.31
N ASN A 69 14.48 -3.00 -12.26
CA ASN A 69 15.82 -3.19 -11.73
C ASN A 69 16.94 -2.58 -12.59
N ASP A 70 16.72 -2.37 -13.89
CA ASP A 70 17.75 -1.88 -14.81
C ASP A 70 18.02 -0.38 -14.61
N ASP A 71 16.96 0.39 -14.33
CA ASP A 71 17.04 1.85 -14.17
C ASP A 71 16.66 2.35 -12.77
N ASN A 72 16.31 1.44 -11.85
CA ASN A 72 15.87 1.74 -10.48
C ASN A 72 14.65 2.69 -10.44
N THR A 73 13.72 2.52 -11.37
CA THR A 73 12.47 3.30 -11.45
C THR A 73 11.23 2.45 -11.23
N TYR A 74 10.11 3.12 -10.99
CA TYR A 74 8.78 2.54 -10.85
C TYR A 74 7.93 2.95 -12.04
N ASP A 75 7.37 1.99 -12.77
CA ASP A 75 6.58 2.24 -13.98
C ASP A 75 5.07 2.16 -13.67
N LEU A 76 4.43 3.32 -13.54
CA LEU A 76 3.01 3.36 -13.17
C LEU A 76 2.07 2.84 -14.28
N ASN A 77 2.56 2.71 -15.52
CA ASN A 77 1.80 2.22 -16.68
C ASN A 77 2.28 0.86 -17.16
N PHE A 78 2.94 0.06 -16.31
CA PHE A 78 3.48 -1.26 -16.66
C PHE A 78 2.46 -2.26 -17.25
N LYS A 79 1.16 -2.03 -17.06
CA LYS A 79 0.05 -2.85 -17.60
C LYS A 79 -0.54 -2.32 -18.91
N GLU A 80 -0.11 -1.16 -19.40
CA GLU A 80 -0.61 -0.59 -20.66
C GLU A 80 0.05 -1.25 -21.88
N GLU A 81 -0.74 -1.61 -22.90
CA GLU A 81 -0.23 -2.24 -24.13
C GLU A 81 0.71 -1.32 -24.92
N ASN A 82 0.51 0.00 -24.84
CA ASN A 82 1.31 1.02 -25.55
C ASN A 82 2.19 1.83 -24.59
N ASN A 83 2.75 1.18 -23.57
CA ASN A 83 3.63 1.85 -22.60
C ASN A 83 4.91 2.37 -23.27
N ASP A 84 5.08 3.69 -23.30
CA ASP A 84 6.24 4.40 -23.87
C ASP A 84 7.33 4.71 -22.83
N GLY A 85 7.13 4.28 -21.58
CA GLY A 85 8.02 4.53 -20.44
C GLY A 85 7.92 5.94 -19.87
N SER A 86 6.98 6.77 -20.34
CA SER A 86 6.80 8.16 -19.84
C SER A 86 6.34 8.25 -18.39
N GLN A 87 5.71 7.19 -17.87
CA GLN A 87 5.25 7.11 -16.48
C GLN A 87 6.26 6.42 -15.54
N LYS A 88 7.52 6.28 -15.97
CA LYS A 88 8.60 5.87 -15.09
C LYS A 88 8.99 6.98 -14.14
N ILE A 89 8.92 6.71 -12.85
CA ILE A 89 9.27 7.67 -11.79
C ILE A 89 10.29 7.08 -10.81
N SER A 90 11.06 7.96 -10.16
CA SER A 90 11.98 7.53 -9.09
C SER A 90 11.22 7.20 -7.80
N GLY A 91 11.85 6.44 -6.89
CA GLY A 91 11.29 6.20 -5.56
C GLY A 91 11.00 7.49 -4.78
N ASP A 92 11.81 8.54 -4.97
CA ASP A 92 11.56 9.86 -4.38
C ASP A 92 10.30 10.53 -4.93
N SER A 93 10.06 10.42 -6.24
CA SER A 93 8.82 10.90 -6.87
C SER A 93 7.62 10.08 -6.41
N LEU A 94 7.74 8.75 -6.33
CA LEU A 94 6.69 7.85 -5.89
C LEU A 94 6.29 8.14 -4.43
N LYS A 95 7.26 8.35 -3.55
CA LYS A 95 7.01 8.81 -2.17
C LYS A 95 6.17 10.10 -2.13
N ASN A 96 6.46 11.07 -3.00
CA ASN A 96 5.70 12.32 -3.06
C ASN A 96 4.25 12.09 -3.55
N VAL A 97 4.03 11.14 -4.46
CA VAL A 97 2.69 10.70 -4.86
C VAL A 97 1.92 10.20 -3.63
N TYR A 98 2.49 9.28 -2.84
CA TYR A 98 1.82 8.79 -1.64
C TYR A 98 1.55 9.89 -0.61
N LYS A 99 2.50 10.81 -0.39
CA LYS A 99 2.28 11.97 0.50
C LYS A 99 1.09 12.82 0.03
N SER A 100 0.93 13.02 -1.27
CA SER A 100 -0.23 13.72 -1.81
C SER A 100 -1.53 12.98 -1.51
N PHE A 101 -1.54 11.64 -1.61
CA PHE A 101 -2.73 10.85 -1.31
C PHE A 101 -3.11 10.89 0.16
N VAL A 102 -2.13 10.80 1.07
CA VAL A 102 -2.34 10.91 2.51
C VAL A 102 -2.88 12.29 2.90
N THR A 103 -2.50 13.33 2.15
CA THR A 103 -3.00 14.70 2.37
C THR A 103 -4.44 14.87 1.87
N ASP A 104 -4.75 14.31 0.70
CA ASP A 104 -6.02 14.55 -0.01
C ASP A 104 -7.16 13.59 0.40
N TYR A 105 -6.80 12.42 0.96
CA TYR A 105 -7.72 11.30 1.24
C TYR A 105 -7.54 10.75 2.65
N PRO A 106 -8.59 10.15 3.26
CA PRO A 106 -8.52 9.57 4.60
C PRO A 106 -7.80 8.20 4.60
N ILE A 107 -6.58 8.15 4.09
CA ILE A 107 -5.72 6.96 4.08
C ILE A 107 -5.11 6.77 5.47
N VAL A 108 -5.16 5.55 5.99
CA VAL A 108 -4.62 5.21 7.31
C VAL A 108 -3.55 4.12 7.27
N SER A 109 -3.46 3.35 6.17
CA SER A 109 -2.45 2.31 6.01
C SER A 109 -2.06 2.13 4.54
N ILE A 110 -0.76 1.91 4.29
CA ILE A 110 -0.18 1.62 2.98
C ILE A 110 0.74 0.40 3.12
N GLU A 111 0.45 -0.64 2.35
CA GLU A 111 1.21 -1.88 2.26
C GLU A 111 2.11 -1.89 1.00
N ASP A 112 3.35 -2.33 1.19
CA ASP A 112 4.40 -2.45 0.17
C ASP A 112 4.54 -1.25 -0.80
N PRO A 113 4.80 -0.03 -0.27
CA PRO A 113 4.92 1.19 -1.09
C PRO A 113 6.14 1.23 -2.03
N PHE A 114 7.15 0.39 -1.81
CA PHE A 114 8.36 0.34 -2.64
C PHE A 114 8.79 -1.11 -2.85
N ASP A 115 9.69 -1.34 -3.80
CA ASP A 115 10.27 -2.67 -4.04
C ASP A 115 10.80 -3.29 -2.73
N GLN A 116 10.68 -4.61 -2.64
CA GLN A 116 11.12 -5.39 -1.48
C GLN A 116 12.58 -5.13 -1.05
N ASN A 117 13.45 -4.68 -1.95
CA ASN A 117 14.85 -4.38 -1.67
C ASN A 117 15.14 -2.87 -1.56
N ASP A 118 14.15 -2.00 -1.72
CA ASP A 118 14.30 -0.54 -1.64
C ASP A 118 14.20 -0.01 -0.19
N TRP A 119 15.07 -0.54 0.68
CA TRP A 119 15.14 -0.19 2.11
C TRP A 119 15.27 1.33 2.33
N LYS A 120 15.95 2.02 1.41
CA LYS A 120 16.20 3.46 1.48
C LYS A 120 14.89 4.25 1.39
N HIS A 121 14.04 3.98 0.39
CA HIS A 121 12.81 4.74 0.24
C HIS A 121 11.75 4.35 1.28
N HIS A 122 11.70 3.08 1.69
CA HIS A 122 10.91 2.63 2.85
C HIS A 122 11.25 3.42 4.13
N ALA A 123 12.52 3.48 4.51
CA ALA A 123 12.97 4.26 5.67
C ALA A 123 12.68 5.76 5.54
N LYS A 124 12.92 6.32 4.36
CA LYS A 124 12.65 7.74 4.08
C LYS A 124 11.18 8.08 4.25
N MET A 125 10.28 7.27 3.69
CA MET A 125 8.84 7.47 3.80
C MET A 125 8.34 7.33 5.24
N THR A 126 8.77 6.28 5.95
CA THR A 126 8.44 6.06 7.36
C THR A 126 8.92 7.23 8.22
N SER A 127 10.11 7.78 7.97
CA SER A 127 10.61 8.94 8.70
C SER A 127 9.83 10.25 8.43
N GLU A 128 9.28 10.41 7.23
CA GLU A 128 8.61 11.66 6.83
C GLU A 128 7.13 11.69 7.23
N ILE A 129 6.42 10.55 7.17
CA ILE A 129 4.96 10.50 7.37
C ILE A 129 4.48 9.27 8.17
N GLY A 130 5.37 8.47 8.76
CA GLY A 130 5.00 7.26 9.52
C GLY A 130 4.25 7.50 10.83
N GLU A 131 4.21 8.74 11.32
CA GLU A 131 3.34 9.12 12.46
C GLU A 131 1.88 9.35 12.03
N GLN A 132 1.64 9.62 10.75
CA GLN A 132 0.31 9.94 10.21
C GLN A 132 -0.38 8.71 9.62
N VAL A 133 0.41 7.76 9.09
CA VAL A 133 -0.07 6.60 8.32
C VAL A 133 0.74 5.36 8.70
N GLN A 134 0.06 4.23 8.75
CA GLN A 134 0.68 2.93 8.95
C GLN A 134 1.36 2.45 7.65
N PHE A 135 2.58 1.94 7.76
CA PHE A 135 3.32 1.30 6.68
C PHE A 135 3.49 -0.18 7.00
N VAL A 136 2.86 -1.01 6.19
CA VAL A 136 2.89 -2.47 6.30
C VAL A 136 3.93 -3.01 5.33
N GLY A 137 4.88 -3.80 5.84
CA GLY A 137 5.77 -4.59 4.99
C GLY A 137 5.29 -6.03 4.87
N ASP A 138 4.88 -6.47 3.67
CA ASP A 138 4.68 -7.88 3.34
C ASP A 138 5.92 -8.41 2.60
N ASP A 139 6.16 -8.00 1.36
CA ASP A 139 7.31 -8.42 0.56
C ASP A 139 8.64 -7.86 1.11
N LEU A 140 8.61 -6.71 1.77
CA LEU A 140 9.78 -6.17 2.47
C LEU A 140 10.23 -7.10 3.61
N LEU A 141 9.30 -7.78 4.28
CA LEU A 141 9.59 -8.60 5.46
C LEU A 141 9.63 -10.09 5.12
N VAL A 142 8.80 -10.56 4.19
CA VAL A 142 8.54 -11.97 3.83
C VAL A 142 8.42 -12.88 5.05
N THR A 143 7.89 -12.35 6.16
CA THR A 143 7.83 -13.05 7.45
C THR A 143 9.21 -13.62 7.88
N ASN A 144 10.31 -12.96 7.54
CA ASN A 144 11.68 -13.41 7.83
C ASN A 144 12.29 -12.63 9.01
N PRO A 145 12.66 -13.30 10.12
CA PRO A 145 13.16 -12.64 11.33
C PRO A 145 14.35 -11.71 11.10
N LYS A 146 15.28 -12.04 10.19
CA LYS A 146 16.44 -11.19 9.90
C LYS A 146 16.04 -9.90 9.19
N ARG A 147 15.05 -9.98 8.29
CA ARG A 147 14.51 -8.80 7.59
C ARG A 147 13.73 -7.92 8.54
N VAL A 148 13.02 -8.53 9.50
CA VAL A 148 12.30 -7.84 10.58
C VAL A 148 13.25 -7.11 11.50
N GLU A 149 14.29 -7.77 11.99
CA GLU A 149 15.34 -7.14 12.81
C GLU A 149 15.97 -5.95 12.07
N LYS A 150 16.24 -6.11 10.77
CA LYS A 150 16.74 -5.03 9.93
C LYS A 150 15.71 -3.89 9.81
N ALA A 151 14.45 -4.20 9.57
CA ALA A 151 13.37 -3.21 9.43
C ALA A 151 13.16 -2.38 10.69
N ILE A 152 13.22 -3.02 11.87
CA ILE A 152 13.19 -2.35 13.17
C ILE A 152 14.41 -1.43 13.33
N LYS A 153 15.61 -1.94 13.02
CA LYS A 153 16.86 -1.18 13.15
C LYS A 153 16.92 0.04 12.23
N GLU A 154 16.44 -0.10 11.00
CA GLU A 154 16.49 0.94 9.96
C GLU A 154 15.20 1.79 9.90
N ASN A 155 14.23 1.50 10.76
CA ASN A 155 12.92 2.16 10.82
C ASN A 155 12.22 2.23 9.45
N THR A 156 12.15 1.09 8.76
CA THR A 156 11.67 1.02 7.36
C THR A 156 10.17 0.89 7.23
N CYS A 157 9.48 0.36 8.23
CA CYS A 157 8.03 0.24 8.32
C CYS A 157 7.61 0.31 9.80
N ASN A 158 6.32 0.48 10.08
CA ASN A 158 5.79 0.52 11.45
C ASN A 158 4.73 -0.57 11.73
N ALA A 159 4.45 -1.42 10.74
CA ALA A 159 3.64 -2.61 10.85
C ALA A 159 4.14 -3.71 9.88
N GLY A 160 3.79 -4.96 10.15
CA GLY A 160 4.10 -6.11 9.29
C GLY A 160 2.87 -6.96 8.98
N ALA A 161 2.77 -7.47 7.76
CA ALA A 161 1.75 -8.45 7.38
C ALA A 161 2.16 -9.85 7.84
N THR A 162 1.22 -10.64 8.38
CA THR A 162 1.47 -12.03 8.76
C THR A 162 0.69 -13.00 7.87
N LYS A 163 1.41 -13.83 7.11
CA LYS A 163 0.79 -14.90 6.32
C LYS A 163 0.43 -16.14 7.16
N SER A 164 0.80 -16.18 8.45
CA SER A 164 0.42 -17.27 9.36
C SER A 164 0.25 -16.83 10.81
N LYS A 165 -0.75 -17.38 11.50
CA LYS A 165 -1.02 -17.13 12.93
C LYS A 165 0.10 -17.61 13.87
N LEU A 166 0.97 -18.51 13.40
CA LEU A 166 2.08 -19.09 14.18
C LEU A 166 3.25 -18.12 14.36
N PHE A 167 3.30 -17.03 13.60
CA PHE A 167 4.45 -16.12 13.57
C PHE A 167 4.36 -14.94 14.56
N CYS A 168 3.16 -14.64 15.06
CA CYS A 168 2.90 -13.56 16.00
C CYS A 168 3.75 -13.65 17.31
N PRO A 169 3.94 -14.82 17.94
CA PRO A 169 4.74 -14.93 19.18
C PRO A 169 6.22 -14.56 19.00
N LEU A 170 6.82 -14.94 17.86
CA LEU A 170 8.25 -14.70 17.60
C LEU A 170 8.58 -13.21 17.46
N PHE A 171 7.63 -12.42 16.96
CA PHE A 171 7.79 -10.97 16.79
C PHE A 171 7.57 -10.19 18.08
N HIS A 172 6.70 -10.66 18.98
CA HIS A 172 6.52 -10.04 20.29
C HIS A 172 7.83 -10.07 21.09
N ASP A 173 8.57 -11.17 21.00
CA ASP A 173 9.90 -11.31 21.63
C ASP A 173 10.96 -10.39 21.01
N LEU A 174 10.82 -10.01 19.73
CA LEU A 174 11.77 -9.14 19.03
C LEU A 174 11.43 -7.64 19.13
N SER A 175 10.14 -7.28 19.22
CA SER A 175 9.68 -5.87 19.24
C SER A 175 9.52 -5.28 20.64
N GLY A 176 9.51 -6.12 21.68
CA GLY A 176 9.63 -5.69 23.09
C GLY A 176 8.51 -4.75 23.58
N GLU A 177 7.28 -4.92 23.10
CA GLU A 177 6.10 -4.04 23.28
C GLU A 177 5.98 -2.92 22.23
N SER A 178 5.54 -3.27 21.01
CA SER A 178 4.97 -2.28 20.08
C SER A 178 3.97 -2.94 19.12
N ASN A 179 2.91 -2.19 18.78
CA ASN A 179 1.77 -2.59 17.94
C ASN A 179 2.16 -2.81 16.45
N TRP A 180 3.09 -3.74 16.18
CA TRP A 180 3.60 -4.04 14.84
C TRP A 180 2.65 -4.88 13.98
N PHE A 181 1.60 -5.45 14.56
CA PHE A 181 0.64 -6.26 13.81
C PHE A 181 -0.68 -5.54 13.64
N CYS A 182 -1.19 -5.57 12.40
CA CYS A 182 -2.56 -5.20 12.10
C CYS A 182 -3.48 -6.27 12.68
N ASP A 183 -4.07 -6.00 13.85
CA ASP A 183 -5.25 -6.73 14.34
C ASP A 183 -6.50 -6.43 13.50
#